data_AF-A0A6P8UYC9-F1
#
_entry.id   AF-A0A6P8UYC9-F1
#
_cell.length_a   1.000
_cell.length_b   1.000
_cell.length_c   1.000
_cell.angle_alpha   90.00
_cell.angle_beta   90.00
_cell.angle_gamma   90.00
#
_symmetry.space_group_name_H-M   'P 1'
#
loop_
_entity.id
_entity.type
_entity.pdbx_description
1 polymer ?
#
loop_
_entity_poly.entity_id
_entity_poly.type
_entity_poly.pdbx_seq_one_letter_code
_entity_poly.pdbx_strand_id
1 'polypeptide(L)'
;MQIQDGEHHMLIPDEELASLRSVEKLEVICEDVLPKSLSDIRRLTVELGRRRQPLSWQDFERTVLTLVYTTQTLAAASSQQQKEAWTDAAVQLFRALQKDLKSS
;
A
#
# COMPACT_ATOMS: atom_id res chain seq x y z
N MET A 1 14.42 4.76 17.47
CA MET A 1 13.98 5.62 16.36
C MET A 1 12.47 5.50 16.28
N GLN A 2 11.73 6.43 16.89
CA GLN A 2 10.26 6.46 16.81
C GLN A 2 9.91 7.21 15.53
N ILE A 3 9.43 6.48 14.52
CA ILE A 3 8.75 7.10 13.40
C ILE A 3 7.29 7.18 13.84
N GLN A 4 6.80 8.39 14.06
CA GLN A 4 5.39 8.64 14.36
C GLN A 4 4.60 8.21 13.12
N ASP A 5 3.96 7.04 13.18
CA ASP A 5 2.91 6.63 12.24
C ASP A 5 1.70 7.51 12.54
N GLY A 6 1.60 8.64 11.84
CA GLY A 6 0.38 9.42 11.79
C GLY A 6 -0.63 8.70 10.91
N GLU A 7 -1.87 8.61 11.38
CA GLU A 7 -3.05 8.21 10.60
C GLU A 7 -3.01 8.93 9.23
N HIS A 8 -2.68 8.20 8.17
CA HIS A 8 -2.57 8.76 6.83
C HIS A 8 -3.93 8.62 6.14
N HIS A 9 -4.77 9.64 6.35
CA HIS A 9 -5.99 9.81 5.56
C HIS A 9 -5.61 10.05 4.09
N MET A 10 -6.23 9.28 3.19
CA MET A 10 -6.09 9.49 1.76
C MET A 10 -6.65 10.88 1.39
N LEU A 11 -5.81 11.79 0.90
CA LEU A 11 -6.24 13.13 0.52
C LEU A 11 -6.59 13.17 -0.97
N ILE A 12 -7.87 13.40 -1.28
CA ILE A 12 -8.35 13.71 -2.63
C ILE A 12 -8.61 15.23 -2.69
N PRO A 13 -7.74 16.01 -3.33
CA PRO A 13 -7.80 17.47 -3.29
C PRO A 13 -8.92 18.09 -4.14
N ASP A 14 -9.57 17.29 -4.99
CA ASP A 14 -10.67 17.72 -5.84
C ASP A 14 -12.01 17.43 -5.16
N GLU A 15 -12.81 18.48 -4.94
CA GLU A 15 -14.06 18.42 -4.17
C GLU A 15 -15.15 17.58 -4.85
N GLU A 16 -15.24 17.66 -6.19
CA GLU A 16 -16.20 16.87 -6.96
C GLU A 16 -15.86 15.38 -6.87
N LEU A 17 -14.57 15.04 -7.00
CA LEU A 17 -14.09 13.66 -6.85
C LEU A 17 -14.24 13.15 -5.42
N ALA A 18 -13.96 13.98 -4.42
CA ALA A 18 -14.11 13.61 -3.01
C ALA A 18 -15.57 13.31 -2.61
N SER A 19 -16.54 13.94 -3.28
CA SER A 19 -17.97 13.72 -3.05
C SER A 19 -18.50 12.39 -3.59
N LEU A 20 -17.72 11.67 -4.40
CA LEU A 20 -18.16 10.44 -5.04
C LEU A 20 -18.31 9.31 -4.01
N ARG A 21 -19.44 8.59 -4.04
CA ARG A 21 -19.68 7.40 -3.21
C ARG A 21 -18.61 6.29 -3.39
N SER A 22 -17.91 6.28 -4.52
CA SER A 22 -16.78 5.38 -4.75
C SER A 22 -15.56 5.72 -3.88
N VAL A 23 -15.39 6.98 -3.49
CA VAL A 23 -14.32 7.44 -2.59
C VAL A 23 -14.60 7.03 -1.15
N GLU A 24 -15.85 7.12 -0.69
CA GLU A 24 -16.25 6.61 0.63
C GLU A 24 -15.92 5.10 0.77
N LYS A 25 -16.20 4.32 -0.28
CA LYS A 25 -15.82 2.89 -0.31
C LYS A 25 -14.31 2.70 -0.30
N LEU A 26 -13.57 3.58 -0.97
CA LEU A 26 -12.11 3.53 -1.04
C LEU A 26 -11.49 3.86 0.33
N GLU A 27 -12.02 4.84 1.06
CA GLU A 27 -11.60 5.16 2.43
C GLU A 27 -11.85 3.98 3.37
N VAL A 28 -13.04 3.36 3.35
CA VAL A 28 -13.33 2.16 4.17
C VAL A 28 -12.37 1.01 3.85
N ILE A 29 -12.06 0.79 2.56
CA ILE A 29 -11.08 -0.22 2.15
C ILE A 29 -9.68 0.14 2.67
N CYS A 30 -9.26 1.41 2.59
CA CYS A 30 -7.96 1.85 3.11
C CYS A 30 -7.87 1.73 4.64
N GLU A 31 -8.95 2.02 5.35
CA GLU A 31 -8.98 2.05 6.82
C GLU A 31 -9.07 0.65 7.46
N ASP A 32 -9.80 -0.30 6.86
CA ASP A 32 -10.03 -1.63 7.43
C ASP A 32 -9.21 -2.76 6.77
N VAL A 33 -8.61 -2.52 5.60
CA VAL A 33 -7.98 -3.57 4.78
C VAL A 33 -6.48 -3.37 4.57
N LEU A 34 -5.99 -2.12 4.59
CA LEU A 34 -4.59 -1.84 4.25
C LEU A 34 -3.70 -1.71 5.48
N PRO A 35 -2.47 -2.23 5.43
CA PRO A 35 -1.49 -1.99 6.48
C PRO A 35 -1.12 -0.50 6.52
N LYS A 36 -1.39 0.14 7.65
CA LYS A 36 -1.23 1.60 7.83
C LYS A 36 0.21 2.02 8.12
N SER A 37 1.01 1.14 8.72
CA SER A 37 2.41 1.40 9.03
C SER A 37 3.37 0.87 7.98
N LEU A 38 4.49 1.56 7.79
CA LEU A 38 5.61 1.06 6.98
C LEU A 38 6.13 -0.29 7.51
N SER A 39 6.06 -0.52 8.82
CA SER A 39 6.48 -1.79 9.44
C SER A 39 5.59 -2.96 9.04
N ASP A 40 4.27 -2.75 9.02
CA ASP A 40 3.32 -3.77 8.59
C ASP A 40 3.47 -4.06 7.10
N ILE A 41 3.69 -3.03 6.27
CA ILE A 41 3.96 -3.20 4.84
C ILE A 41 5.25 -4.00 4.61
N ARG A 42 6.33 -3.70 5.37
CA ARG A 42 7.57 -4.48 5.31
C ARG A 42 7.39 -5.93 5.74
N ARG A 43 6.55 -6.20 6.75
CA ARG A 43 6.20 -7.57 7.14
C ARG A 43 5.47 -8.28 6.00
N LEU A 44 4.48 -7.61 5.39
CA LEU A 44 3.75 -8.13 4.24
C LEU A 44 4.69 -8.47 3.07
N THR A 45 5.66 -7.61 2.73
CA THR A 45 6.58 -7.87 1.61
C THR A 45 7.46 -9.10 1.87
N VAL A 46 7.90 -9.32 3.12
CA VAL A 46 8.64 -10.52 3.51
C VAL A 46 7.77 -11.77 3.39
N GLU A 47 6.52 -11.72 3.83
CA GLU A 47 5.57 -12.82 3.71
C GLU A 47 5.31 -13.17 2.25
N LEU A 48 5.02 -12.18 1.41
CA LEU A 48 4.83 -12.34 -0.03
C LEU A 48 6.08 -12.92 -0.73
N GLY A 49 7.28 -12.47 -0.34
CA GLY A 49 8.53 -12.99 -0.89
C GLY A 49 8.76 -14.47 -0.59
N ARG A 50 8.35 -14.94 0.59
CA ARG A 50 8.47 -16.34 1.04
C ARG A 50 7.42 -17.25 0.42
N ARG A 51 6.29 -16.72 -0.06
CA ARG A 51 5.23 -17.53 -0.65
C ARG A 51 5.71 -18.23 -1.93
N ARG A 52 5.26 -19.48 -2.07
CA ARG A 52 5.49 -20.35 -3.23
C ARG A 52 4.23 -20.63 -4.05
N GLN A 53 3.06 -20.36 -3.48
CA GLN A 53 1.77 -20.52 -4.13
C GLN A 53 1.27 -19.16 -4.63
N PRO A 54 0.46 -19.14 -5.71
CA PRO A 54 -0.21 -17.92 -6.16
C PRO A 54 -1.10 -17.33 -5.06
N LEU A 55 -1.27 -16.02 -5.10
CA LEU A 55 -2.19 -15.31 -4.21
C LEU A 55 -3.63 -15.72 -4.52
N SER A 56 -4.45 -15.75 -3.47
CA SER A 56 -5.89 -15.73 -3.68
C SER A 56 -6.28 -14.42 -4.35
N TRP A 57 -7.39 -14.40 -5.10
CA TRP A 57 -7.86 -13.16 -5.74
C TRP A 57 -7.99 -12.00 -4.76
N GLN A 58 -8.49 -12.27 -3.55
CA GLN A 58 -8.61 -11.25 -2.51
C GLN A 58 -7.25 -10.76 -2.00
N ASP A 59 -6.28 -11.66 -1.79
CA ASP A 59 -4.94 -11.25 -1.34
C ASP A 59 -4.18 -10.49 -2.43
N PHE A 60 -4.41 -10.83 -3.70
CA PHE A 60 -3.90 -10.09 -4.84
C PHE A 60 -4.44 -8.67 -4.85
N GLU A 61 -5.77 -8.50 -4.77
CA GLU A 61 -6.43 -7.20 -4.73
C GLU A 61 -5.93 -6.35 -3.54
N ARG A 62 -5.84 -6.94 -2.34
CA ARG A 62 -5.27 -6.27 -1.15
C ARG A 62 -3.83 -5.82 -1.37
N THR A 63 -3.02 -6.65 -2.02
CA THR A 63 -1.61 -6.32 -2.30
C THR A 63 -1.49 -5.19 -3.32
N VAL A 64 -2.34 -5.17 -4.35
CA VAL A 64 -2.41 -4.07 -5.33
C VAL A 64 -2.82 -2.77 -4.64
N LEU A 65 -3.87 -2.80 -3.81
CA LEU A 65 -4.33 -1.62 -3.08
C LEU A 65 -3.26 -1.11 -2.10
N THR A 66 -2.54 -2.02 -1.43
CA THR A 66 -1.41 -1.65 -0.56
C THR A 66 -0.31 -0.98 -1.35
N LEU A 67 -0.01 -1.44 -2.57
CA LEU A 67 0.96 -0.79 -3.47
C LEU A 67 0.51 0.63 -3.82
N VAL A 68 -0.75 0.82 -4.20
CA VAL A 68 -1.31 2.14 -4.52
C VAL A 68 -1.17 3.09 -3.32
N TYR A 69 -1.61 2.67 -2.14
CA TYR A 69 -1.45 3.44 -0.91
C TYR A 69 0.02 3.80 -0.64
N THR A 70 0.93 2.81 -0.71
CA THR A 70 2.37 3.03 -0.51
C THR A 70 2.94 4.09 -1.47
N THR A 71 2.50 4.10 -2.74
CA THR A 71 2.95 5.10 -3.71
C THR A 71 2.37 6.50 -3.45
N GLN A 72 1.15 6.60 -2.94
CA GLN A 72 0.56 7.89 -2.54
C GLN A 72 1.26 8.44 -1.30
N THR A 73 1.52 7.62 -0.30
CA THR A 73 2.29 8.00 0.90
C THR A 73 3.71 8.42 0.55
N LEU A 74 4.34 7.75 -0.43
CA LEU A 74 5.64 8.17 -0.98
C LEU A 74 5.58 9.58 -1.60
N ALA A 75 4.53 9.90 -2.36
CA ALA A 75 4.35 11.22 -2.96
C ALA A 75 4.18 12.32 -1.90
N ALA A 76 3.55 12.00 -0.76
CA ALA A 76 3.35 12.91 0.36
C ALA A 76 4.55 12.99 1.34
N ALA A 77 5.53 12.10 1.24
CA ALA A 77 6.65 12.04 2.18
C ALA A 77 7.55 13.29 2.11
N SER A 78 7.87 13.86 3.28
CA SER A 78 8.59 15.13 3.39
C SER A 78 10.11 14.97 3.47
N SER A 79 10.60 13.86 4.05
CA SER A 79 12.05 13.61 4.22
C SER A 79 12.61 12.62 3.20
N GLN A 80 13.88 12.79 2.84
CA GLN A 80 14.58 11.87 1.92
C GLN A 80 14.62 10.44 2.46
N GLN A 81 14.88 10.28 3.76
CA GLN A 81 14.90 8.96 4.41
C GLN A 81 13.53 8.26 4.33
N GLN A 82 12.42 8.98 4.54
CA GLN A 82 11.09 8.41 4.36
C GLN A 82 10.86 8.03 2.90
N LYS A 83 11.22 8.89 1.95
CA LYS A 83 11.07 8.59 0.52
C LYS A 83 11.79 7.31 0.12
N GLU A 84 13.03 7.13 0.56
CA GLU A 84 13.81 5.91 0.29
C GLU A 84 13.14 4.67 0.90
N ALA A 85 12.67 4.79 2.15
CA ALA A 85 12.03 3.68 2.85
C ALA A 85 10.69 3.26 2.21
N TRP A 86 9.87 4.22 1.80
CA TRP A 86 8.61 3.98 1.09
C TRP A 86 8.85 3.49 -0.35
N THR A 87 9.91 3.96 -1.01
CA THR A 87 10.31 3.48 -2.34
C THR A 87 10.70 2.01 -2.31
N ASP A 88 11.51 1.59 -1.35
CA ASP A 88 11.87 0.17 -1.19
C ASP A 88 10.62 -0.69 -0.96
N ALA A 89 9.73 -0.27 -0.07
CA ALA A 89 8.47 -0.98 0.16
C ALA A 89 7.62 -1.12 -1.11
N ALA A 90 7.45 -0.04 -1.88
CA ALA A 90 6.69 -0.05 -3.13
C ALA A 90 7.31 -0.99 -4.18
N VAL A 91 8.64 -0.95 -4.33
CA VAL A 91 9.36 -1.84 -5.26
C VAL A 91 9.19 -3.31 -4.88
N GLN A 92 9.25 -3.64 -3.59
CA GLN A 92 9.09 -5.02 -3.12
C GLN A 92 7.65 -5.54 -3.34
N LEU A 93 6.63 -4.71 -3.07
CA LEU A 93 5.23 -5.04 -3.37
C LEU A 93 5.02 -5.28 -4.87
N PHE A 94 5.55 -4.39 -5.71
CA PHE A 94 5.46 -4.55 -7.16
C PHE A 94 6.13 -5.85 -7.65
N ARG A 95 7.31 -6.18 -7.12
CA ARG A 95 8.00 -7.44 -7.44
C ARG A 95 7.18 -8.66 -7.02
N ALA A 96 6.54 -8.61 -5.85
CA ALA A 96 5.67 -9.69 -5.39
C ALA A 96 4.49 -9.91 -6.35
N LEU A 97 3.80 -8.83 -6.75
CA LEU A 97 2.70 -8.90 -7.73
C LEU A 97 3.17 -9.41 -9.08
N GLN A 98 4.32 -8.95 -9.58
CA GLN A 98 4.89 -9.44 -10.83
C GLN A 98 5.23 -10.93 -10.77
N LYS A 99 5.77 -11.42 -9.66
CA LYS A 99 6.06 -12.84 -9.46
C LYS A 99 4.78 -13.66 -9.47
N ASP A 100 3.75 -13.16 -8.80
CA ASP A 100 2.44 -13.81 -8.73
C ASP A 100 1.80 -13.95 -10.12
N LEU A 101 1.77 -12.86 -10.90
CA LEU A 101 1.25 -12.85 -12.27
C LEU A 101 2.02 -13.77 -13.23
N LYS A 102 3.32 -13.96 -13.03
CA LYS A 102 4.16 -14.88 -13.84
C LYS A 102 4.01 -16.35 -13.43
N SER A 103 3.48 -16.60 -12.24
CA SER A 103 3.31 -17.94 -11.68
C SER A 103 1.85 -18.43 -11.76
N SER A 104 0.95 -17.56 -12.26
CA SER A 104 -0.47 -17.82 -12.53
C SER A 104 -0.70 -18.44 -13.91
#